data_AF-A0A1F3TPA1-F1
#
_entry.id   AF-A0A1F3TPA1-F1
#
_cell.length_a   1.000
_cell.length_b   1.000
_cell.length_c   1.000
_cell.angle_alpha   90.00
_cell.angle_beta   90.00
_cell.angle_gamma   90.00
#
_symmetry.space_group_name_H-M   'P 1'
#
loop_
_entity.id
_entity.type
_entity.pdbx_description
1 polymer ?
#
loop_
_entity_poly.entity_id
_entity_poly.type
_entity_poly.pdbx_seq_one_letter_code
_entity_poly.pdbx_strand_id
1 'polypeptide(L)'
;MPDGNSIIDIGKLAEPAKVLIEKISDAVGWVAKPYQIKRIASAEAEAEKIKAIAQIEVTEIQNRGLVRMIQIEGKKQENIEQITSKAFADLNPDAKPNEVDNEWIANFFEKCDTVSDAEMQSLWAKILAGESNKPGAFSKRTVNNISSLDKSEAHLFTTLCRFGWAIGTFTPLIYNIEDDIYKQNGISFSTLTHLESIGLITFNNLQGFIRRQLPQKFLITYYGTQVIVELPQNVSEMKIGNILLTKMGQELAPICGSQPIIGFVEYVKEYWKKENYMVKGTV
;
A
#
# COMPACT_ATOMS: atom_id res chain seq x y z
N MET A 1 -25.12 -28.75 -11.63
CA MET A 1 -25.59 -27.56 -10.90
C MET A 1 -24.35 -26.72 -10.67
N PRO A 2 -24.24 -25.49 -11.20
CA PRO A 2 -23.07 -24.66 -10.97
C PRO A 2 -23.26 -23.87 -9.68
N ASP A 3 -22.30 -24.07 -8.78
CA ASP A 3 -22.24 -23.50 -7.44
C ASP A 3 -21.92 -22.00 -7.44
N GLY A 4 -22.73 -21.27 -6.68
CA GLY A 4 -22.30 -20.24 -5.72
C GLY A 4 -21.19 -19.27 -6.09
N ASN A 5 -21.40 -18.40 -7.08
CA ASN A 5 -20.68 -17.13 -7.11
C ASN A 5 -21.24 -16.23 -6.00
N SER A 6 -20.39 -15.92 -5.02
CA SER A 6 -20.64 -15.00 -3.92
C SER A 6 -21.11 -13.65 -4.42
N ILE A 7 -22.41 -13.39 -4.27
CA ILE A 7 -22.99 -12.05 -4.34
C ILE A 7 -22.37 -11.28 -3.17
N ILE A 8 -21.35 -10.48 -3.48
CA ILE A 8 -20.86 -9.45 -2.57
C ILE A 8 -22.08 -8.63 -2.16
N ASP A 9 -22.34 -8.53 -0.86
CA ASP A 9 -23.54 -7.86 -0.32
C ASP A 9 -23.38 -6.35 -0.49
N ILE A 10 -23.64 -5.85 -1.71
CA ILE A 10 -23.44 -4.45 -2.16
C ILE A 10 -24.08 -3.46 -1.18
N GLY A 11 -25.18 -3.84 -0.51
CA GLY A 11 -25.85 -3.02 0.48
C GLY A 11 -25.02 -2.74 1.75
N LYS A 12 -24.12 -3.64 2.15
CA LYS A 12 -23.27 -3.44 3.34
C LYS A 12 -22.07 -2.53 3.09
N LEU A 13 -21.62 -2.42 1.84
CA LEU A 13 -20.52 -1.52 1.45
C LEU A 13 -20.99 -0.07 1.26
N ALA A 14 -22.30 0.15 1.04
CA ALA A 14 -22.85 1.47 0.78
C ALA A 14 -22.64 2.44 1.96
N GLU A 15 -22.78 1.96 3.21
CA GLU A 15 -22.66 2.84 4.39
C GLU A 15 -21.21 3.25 4.67
N PRO A 16 -20.21 2.34 4.72
CA PRO A 16 -18.81 2.76 4.84
C PRO A 16 -18.35 3.66 3.70
N ALA A 17 -18.75 3.38 2.45
CA ALA A 17 -18.41 4.23 1.32
C ALA A 17 -18.98 5.64 1.45
N LYS A 18 -20.25 5.77 1.89
CA LYS A 18 -20.89 7.06 2.15
C LYS A 18 -20.17 7.86 3.23
N VAL A 19 -19.88 7.23 4.37
CA VAL A 19 -19.16 7.89 5.47
C VAL A 19 -17.75 8.32 5.05
N LEU A 20 -17.06 7.50 4.24
CA LEU A 20 -15.76 7.88 3.69
C LEU A 20 -15.87 9.14 2.80
N ILE A 21 -16.86 9.20 1.91
CA ILE A 21 -17.10 10.39 1.07
C ILE A 21 -17.35 11.64 1.91
N GLU A 22 -18.18 11.54 2.95
CA GLU A 22 -18.47 12.64 3.88
C GLU A 22 -17.19 13.12 4.61
N LYS A 23 -16.37 12.19 5.09
CA LYS A 23 -15.08 12.50 5.75
C LYS A 23 -14.10 13.20 4.83
N ILE A 24 -13.98 12.73 3.59
CA ILE A 24 -13.12 13.37 2.59
C ILE A 24 -13.67 14.77 2.28
N SER A 25 -14.97 14.90 2.11
CA SER A 25 -15.66 16.18 1.90
C SER A 25 -15.30 17.20 2.98
N ASP A 26 -15.40 16.81 4.24
CA ASP A 26 -15.09 17.66 5.38
C ASP A 26 -13.60 18.00 5.50
N ALA A 27 -12.72 17.03 5.22
CA ALA A 27 -11.28 17.19 5.43
C ALA A 27 -10.58 18.03 4.34
N VAL A 28 -10.99 17.89 3.07
CA VAL A 28 -10.35 18.59 1.94
C VAL A 28 -11.23 19.69 1.35
N GLY A 29 -12.38 19.98 1.95
CA GLY A 29 -13.37 20.90 1.39
C GLY A 29 -13.95 20.39 0.06
N TRP A 30 -13.85 19.08 -0.19
CA TRP A 30 -14.44 18.46 -1.37
C TRP A 30 -15.94 18.55 -1.23
N VAL A 31 -16.61 19.36 -2.04
CA VAL A 31 -18.08 19.33 -2.01
C VAL A 31 -18.55 18.09 -2.76
N ALA A 32 -18.70 16.97 -2.04
CA ALA A 32 -19.38 15.78 -2.52
C ALA A 32 -20.87 16.09 -2.67
N LYS A 33 -21.22 16.77 -3.75
CA LYS A 33 -22.62 17.15 -3.97
C LYS A 33 -23.36 16.00 -4.66
N PRO A 34 -24.69 15.95 -4.53
CA PRO A 34 -25.57 15.03 -5.26
C PRO A 34 -25.46 15.07 -6.80
N TYR A 35 -24.68 15.98 -7.40
CA TYR A 35 -24.67 16.29 -8.83
C TYR A 35 -23.74 15.45 -9.71
N GLN A 36 -23.11 14.37 -9.24
CA GLN A 36 -22.69 13.33 -10.18
C GLN A 36 -23.92 12.73 -10.92
N ILE A 37 -25.13 12.88 -10.35
CA ILE A 37 -26.46 12.69 -10.98
C ILE A 37 -26.80 13.78 -12.02
N LYS A 38 -26.07 14.90 -12.05
CA LYS A 38 -26.31 16.11 -12.84
C LYS A 38 -25.20 16.37 -13.88
N ARG A 39 -24.64 15.31 -14.46
CA ARG A 39 -23.95 15.33 -15.77
C ARG A 39 -24.78 15.98 -16.91
N ILE A 40 -26.04 16.35 -16.64
CA ILE A 40 -27.03 16.95 -17.56
C ILE A 40 -27.11 18.50 -17.45
N ALA A 41 -26.35 19.18 -16.57
CA ALA A 41 -26.41 20.65 -16.42
C ALA A 41 -25.13 21.40 -16.91
N SER A 42 -24.44 20.88 -17.92
CA SER A 42 -23.05 21.27 -18.28
C SER A 42 -22.89 22.40 -19.31
N ALA A 43 -23.52 23.56 -19.12
CA ALA A 43 -23.23 24.73 -19.97
C ALA A 43 -23.16 26.05 -19.19
N GLU A 44 -23.96 26.21 -18.14
CA GLU A 44 -24.09 27.48 -17.42
C GLU A 44 -22.94 27.73 -16.43
N ALA A 45 -22.46 26.72 -15.70
CA ALA A 45 -21.38 26.89 -14.71
C ALA A 45 -20.02 27.22 -15.34
N GLU A 46 -19.76 26.71 -16.54
CA GLU A 46 -18.54 27.02 -17.32
C GLU A 46 -18.60 28.44 -17.88
N ALA A 47 -19.76 28.86 -18.38
CA ALA A 47 -20.00 30.22 -18.85
C ALA A 47 -19.93 31.26 -17.72
N GLU A 48 -20.41 30.95 -16.52
CA GLU A 48 -20.32 31.82 -15.34
C GLU A 48 -18.87 31.96 -14.83
N LYS A 49 -18.09 30.87 -14.79
CA LYS A 49 -16.66 30.93 -14.46
C LYS A 49 -15.89 31.79 -15.45
N ILE A 50 -16.12 31.60 -16.76
CA ILE A 50 -15.48 32.39 -17.81
C ILE A 50 -15.90 33.86 -17.72
N LYS A 51 -17.17 34.15 -17.45
CA LYS A 51 -17.67 35.52 -17.24
C LYS A 51 -17.05 36.21 -16.02
N ALA A 52 -16.90 35.50 -14.90
CA ALA A 52 -16.30 36.06 -13.69
C ALA A 52 -14.81 36.38 -13.88
N ILE A 53 -14.08 35.55 -14.65
CA ILE A 53 -12.67 35.80 -15.01
C ILE A 53 -12.54 36.99 -15.97
N ALA A 54 -13.47 37.12 -16.91
CA ALA A 54 -13.49 38.22 -17.89
C ALA A 54 -13.87 39.58 -17.28
N GLN A 55 -14.54 39.61 -16.11
CA GLN A 55 -14.96 40.83 -15.42
C GLN A 55 -13.86 41.49 -14.57
N ILE A 56 -12.72 40.84 -14.37
CA ILE A 56 -11.58 41.43 -13.65
C ILE A 56 -10.68 42.12 -14.69
N GLU A 57 -10.33 43.40 -14.51
CA GLU A 57 -9.22 44.05 -15.22
C GLU A 57 -7.90 43.39 -14.77
N VAL A 58 -7.61 42.20 -15.30
CA VAL A 58 -6.38 41.45 -15.01
C VAL A 58 -5.34 41.70 -16.09
N THR A 59 -4.11 41.90 -15.66
CA THR A 59 -2.94 41.88 -16.55
C THR A 59 -2.81 40.51 -17.23
N GLU A 60 -2.13 40.45 -18.38
CA GLU A 60 -1.90 39.20 -19.13
C GLU A 60 -1.28 38.08 -18.27
N ILE A 61 -0.35 38.44 -17.38
CA ILE A 61 0.30 37.50 -16.45
C ILE A 61 -0.71 36.94 -15.45
N GLN A 62 -1.59 37.79 -14.90
CA GLN A 62 -2.62 37.35 -13.97
C GLN A 62 -3.65 36.46 -14.68
N ASN A 63 -4.04 36.78 -15.91
CA ASN A 63 -4.94 35.93 -16.71
C ASN A 63 -4.32 34.53 -16.95
N ARG A 64 -3.05 34.47 -17.37
CA ARG A 64 -2.32 33.20 -17.50
C ARG A 64 -2.23 32.42 -16.17
N GLY A 65 -2.03 33.14 -15.07
CA GLY A 65 -2.02 32.56 -13.72
C GLY A 65 -3.36 31.93 -13.35
N LEU A 66 -4.47 32.64 -13.60
CA LEU A 66 -5.83 32.17 -13.34
C LEU A 66 -6.18 30.94 -14.18
N VAL A 67 -5.89 30.95 -15.48
CA VAL A 67 -6.13 29.80 -16.37
C VAL A 67 -5.33 28.58 -15.89
N ARG A 68 -4.04 28.75 -15.59
CA ARG A 68 -3.20 27.66 -15.06
C ARG A 68 -3.75 27.13 -13.73
N MET A 69 -4.18 28.01 -12.82
CA MET A 69 -4.75 27.62 -11.53
C MET A 69 -5.99 26.74 -11.73
N ILE A 70 -6.94 27.18 -12.56
CA ILE A 70 -8.16 26.42 -12.85
C ILE A 70 -7.85 25.04 -13.42
N GLN A 71 -6.89 24.95 -14.35
CA GLN A 71 -6.47 23.69 -14.94
C GLN A 71 -5.79 22.76 -13.92
N ILE A 72 -4.93 23.29 -13.06
CA ILE A 72 -4.25 22.52 -12.01
C ILE A 72 -5.27 22.00 -11.00
N GLU A 73 -6.13 22.87 -10.46
CA GLU A 73 -7.14 22.47 -9.48
C GLU A 73 -8.17 21.49 -10.07
N GLY A 74 -8.53 21.65 -11.35
CA GLY A 74 -9.38 20.70 -12.05
C GLY A 74 -8.77 19.30 -12.14
N LYS A 75 -7.48 19.20 -12.51
CA LYS A 75 -6.77 17.91 -12.57
C LYS A 75 -6.62 17.27 -11.18
N LYS A 76 -6.32 18.08 -10.17
CA LYS A 76 -6.24 17.62 -8.78
C LYS A 76 -7.56 17.03 -8.32
N GLN A 77 -8.67 17.73 -8.56
CA GLN A 77 -10.01 17.27 -8.22
C GLN A 77 -10.35 15.95 -8.93
N GLU A 78 -10.07 15.85 -10.23
CA GLU A 78 -10.30 14.62 -10.99
C GLU A 78 -9.53 13.43 -10.38
N ASN A 79 -8.28 13.65 -10.01
CA ASN A 79 -7.46 12.61 -9.43
C ASN A 79 -7.90 12.20 -8.00
N ILE A 80 -8.30 13.15 -7.16
CA ILE A 80 -8.94 12.88 -5.86
C ILE A 80 -10.14 11.94 -6.05
N GLU A 81 -11.02 12.24 -7.01
CA GLU A 81 -12.21 11.43 -7.30
C GLU A 81 -11.84 10.04 -7.84
N GLN A 82 -10.84 9.94 -8.72
CA GLN A 82 -10.37 8.66 -9.25
C GLN A 82 -9.79 7.76 -8.15
N ILE A 83 -8.92 8.28 -7.27
CA ILE A 83 -8.33 7.53 -6.16
C ILE A 83 -9.41 7.09 -5.18
N THR A 84 -10.34 7.99 -4.83
CA THR A 84 -11.47 7.69 -3.94
C THR A 84 -12.35 6.59 -4.52
N SER A 85 -12.70 6.69 -5.81
CA SER A 85 -13.51 5.68 -6.48
C SER A 85 -12.81 4.31 -6.54
N LYS A 86 -11.49 4.28 -6.76
CA LYS A 86 -10.71 3.03 -6.77
C LYS A 86 -10.67 2.38 -5.39
N ALA A 87 -10.62 3.17 -4.31
CA ALA A 87 -10.52 2.67 -2.94
C ALA A 87 -11.74 1.85 -2.53
N PHE A 88 -12.92 2.11 -3.12
CA PHE A 88 -14.14 1.37 -2.81
C PHE A 88 -14.06 -0.14 -3.09
N ALA A 89 -13.20 -0.57 -4.03
CA ALA A 89 -13.02 -1.98 -4.33
C ALA A 89 -12.37 -2.76 -3.17
N ASP A 90 -11.60 -2.08 -2.34
CA ASP A 90 -10.83 -2.66 -1.23
C ASP A 90 -11.40 -2.30 0.15
N LEU A 91 -12.59 -1.68 0.22
CA LEU A 91 -13.28 -1.40 1.47
C LEU A 91 -13.97 -2.66 2.03
N ASN A 92 -13.84 -2.86 3.34
CA ASN A 92 -14.52 -3.93 4.04
C ASN A 92 -15.91 -3.49 4.52
N PRO A 93 -16.88 -4.42 4.65
CA PRO A 93 -18.19 -4.12 5.22
C PRO A 93 -18.17 -3.57 6.66
N ASP A 94 -17.13 -3.89 7.43
CA ASP A 94 -16.91 -3.47 8.82
C ASP A 94 -15.91 -2.30 8.94
N ALA A 95 -15.58 -1.65 7.83
CA ALA A 95 -14.69 -0.48 7.80
C ALA A 95 -15.22 0.66 8.69
N LYS A 96 -14.28 1.46 9.20
CA LYS A 96 -14.53 2.54 10.17
C LYS A 96 -13.99 3.89 9.71
N PRO A 97 -14.41 4.39 8.54
CA PRO A 97 -13.91 5.67 8.00
C PRO A 97 -14.22 6.87 8.91
N ASN A 98 -15.26 6.80 9.75
CA ASN A 98 -15.58 7.81 10.75
C ASN A 98 -14.48 7.99 11.82
N GLU A 99 -13.74 6.92 12.14
CA GLU A 99 -12.66 6.90 13.12
C GLU A 99 -11.31 7.39 12.53
N VAL A 100 -11.20 7.60 11.21
CA VAL A 100 -9.98 8.10 10.55
C VAL A 100 -9.77 9.57 10.90
N ASP A 101 -8.53 9.98 11.17
CA ASP A 101 -8.18 11.37 11.48
C ASP A 101 -8.38 12.29 10.25
N ASN A 102 -9.10 13.41 10.41
CA ASN A 102 -9.29 14.41 9.35
C ASN A 102 -7.96 15.01 8.87
N GLU A 103 -7.00 15.24 9.77
CA GLU A 103 -5.68 15.74 9.40
C GLU A 103 -4.90 14.70 8.58
N TRP A 104 -5.11 13.41 8.84
CA TRP A 104 -4.53 12.35 8.02
C TRP A 104 -5.13 12.37 6.61
N ILE A 105 -6.45 12.51 6.48
CA ILE A 105 -7.14 12.58 5.18
C ILE A 105 -6.67 13.80 4.39
N ALA A 106 -6.59 14.97 5.03
CA ALA A 106 -6.11 16.19 4.40
C ALA A 106 -4.67 16.02 3.90
N ASN A 107 -3.77 15.48 4.73
CA ASN A 107 -2.39 15.19 4.34
C ASN A 107 -2.33 14.16 3.20
N PHE A 108 -3.16 13.11 3.25
CA PHE A 108 -3.22 12.08 2.22
C PHE A 108 -3.51 12.66 0.83
N PHE A 109 -4.56 13.47 0.71
CA PHE A 109 -4.93 14.06 -0.58
C PHE A 109 -3.97 15.15 -1.02
N GLU A 110 -3.38 15.93 -0.11
CA GLU A 110 -2.30 16.86 -0.45
C GLU A 110 -1.11 16.13 -1.10
N LYS A 111 -0.83 14.88 -0.71
CA LYS A 111 0.29 14.08 -1.23
C LYS A 111 -0.03 13.30 -2.50
N CYS A 112 -1.29 12.99 -2.77
CA CYS A 112 -1.67 12.19 -3.93
C CYS A 112 -2.36 12.97 -5.04
N ASP A 113 -2.78 14.22 -4.83
CA ASP A 113 -3.61 15.03 -5.76
C ASP A 113 -3.03 15.20 -7.18
N THR A 114 -1.72 15.05 -7.36
CA THR A 114 -1.02 15.24 -8.64
C THR A 114 -0.56 13.93 -9.30
N VAL A 115 -0.87 12.79 -8.70
CA VAL A 115 -0.49 11.46 -9.21
C VAL A 115 -1.30 11.12 -10.46
N SER A 116 -0.62 10.87 -11.58
CA SER A 116 -1.28 10.57 -12.86
C SER A 116 -1.07 9.14 -13.37
N ASP A 117 -0.08 8.41 -12.85
CA ASP A 117 0.11 7.00 -13.20
C ASP A 117 -0.99 6.14 -12.56
N ALA A 118 -1.63 5.30 -13.39
CA ALA A 118 -2.79 4.52 -12.97
C ALA A 118 -2.48 3.47 -11.91
N GLU A 119 -1.26 2.89 -11.92
CA GLU A 119 -0.82 1.90 -10.93
C GLU A 119 -0.51 2.59 -9.59
N MET A 120 0.14 3.75 -9.63
CA MET A 120 0.37 4.55 -8.43
C MET A 120 -0.94 5.05 -7.82
N GLN A 121 -1.91 5.49 -8.63
CA GLN A 121 -3.26 5.81 -8.14
C GLN A 121 -3.93 4.61 -7.46
N SER A 122 -3.73 3.38 -7.97
CA SER A 122 -4.25 2.17 -7.33
C SER A 122 -3.52 1.84 -6.02
N LEU A 123 -2.22 2.12 -5.92
CA LEU A 123 -1.49 2.04 -4.65
C LEU A 123 -2.06 3.04 -3.62
N TRP A 124 -2.28 4.29 -4.03
CA TRP A 124 -2.92 5.31 -3.20
C TRP A 124 -4.33 4.90 -2.75
N ALA A 125 -5.13 4.35 -3.66
CA ALA A 125 -6.47 3.84 -3.35
C ALA A 125 -6.45 2.74 -2.29
N LYS A 126 -5.49 1.80 -2.36
CA LYS A 126 -5.33 0.74 -1.35
C LYS A 126 -4.92 1.28 0.01
N ILE A 127 -4.12 2.34 0.07
CA ILE A 127 -3.74 3.00 1.32
C ILE A 127 -4.97 3.66 1.94
N LEU A 128 -5.76 4.39 1.15
CA LEU A 128 -7.00 5.02 1.61
C LEU A 128 -8.00 3.99 2.13
N ALA A 129 -8.20 2.90 1.38
CA ALA A 129 -9.07 1.80 1.78
C ALA A 129 -8.57 1.13 3.06
N GLY A 130 -7.28 0.84 3.15
CA GLY A 130 -6.69 0.18 4.32
C GLY A 130 -6.75 1.04 5.59
N GLU A 131 -6.52 2.35 5.49
CA GLU A 131 -6.71 3.27 6.61
C GLU A 131 -8.19 3.37 7.02
N SER A 132 -9.11 3.35 6.04
CA SER A 132 -10.55 3.34 6.31
C SER A 132 -11.03 2.04 6.95
N ASN A 133 -10.44 0.91 6.55
CA ASN A 133 -10.74 -0.41 7.11
C ASN A 133 -10.21 -0.55 8.54
N LYS A 134 -9.03 0.00 8.81
CA LYS A 134 -8.36 -0.05 10.10
C LYS A 134 -7.64 1.28 10.37
N PRO A 135 -8.31 2.24 11.04
CA PRO A 135 -7.68 3.50 11.40
C PRO A 135 -6.36 3.30 12.15
N GLY A 136 -5.33 4.04 11.76
CA GLY A 136 -3.96 3.90 12.24
C GLY A 136 -3.14 2.80 11.56
N ALA A 137 -3.64 2.19 10.47
CA ALA A 137 -2.89 1.21 9.69
C ALA A 137 -1.74 1.86 8.89
N PHE A 138 -1.90 3.11 8.45
CA PHE A 138 -0.92 3.86 7.69
C PHE A 138 -0.58 5.16 8.39
N SER A 139 0.68 5.34 8.74
CA SER A 139 1.13 6.58 9.39
C SER A 139 1.21 7.74 8.39
N LYS A 140 1.05 8.99 8.88
CA LYS A 140 1.32 10.21 8.08
C LYS A 140 2.74 10.18 7.46
N ARG A 141 3.71 9.58 8.17
CA ARG A 141 5.07 9.37 7.64
C ARG A 141 5.05 8.49 6.40
N THR A 142 4.34 7.37 6.42
CA THR A 142 4.23 6.47 5.26
C THR A 142 3.61 7.18 4.07
N VAL A 143 2.50 7.91 4.28
CA VAL A 143 1.87 8.75 3.24
C VAL A 143 2.86 9.74 2.62
N ASN A 144 3.64 10.46 3.44
CA ASN A 144 4.60 11.46 2.95
C ASN A 144 5.78 10.88 2.18
N ASN A 145 6.14 9.61 2.40
CA ASN A 145 7.24 8.98 1.67
C ASN A 145 6.74 8.32 0.38
N ILE A 146 5.49 7.88 0.33
CA ILE A 146 4.91 7.29 -0.88
C ILE A 146 4.76 8.35 -1.99
N SER A 147 4.58 9.63 -1.65
CA SER A 147 4.58 10.71 -2.66
C SER A 147 5.91 10.92 -3.38
N SER A 148 7.02 10.41 -2.83
CA SER A 148 8.33 10.42 -3.48
C SER A 148 8.71 9.07 -4.08
N LEU A 149 7.84 8.06 -3.98
CA LEU A 149 8.12 6.72 -4.47
C LEU A 149 7.78 6.62 -5.95
N ASP A 150 8.76 6.20 -6.76
CA ASP A 150 8.54 5.96 -8.17
C ASP A 150 7.93 4.58 -8.42
N LYS A 151 7.27 4.42 -9.57
CA LYS A 151 6.66 3.15 -9.99
C LYS A 151 7.67 1.98 -9.98
N SER A 152 8.91 2.22 -10.42
CA SER A 152 9.97 1.22 -10.39
C SER A 152 10.33 0.79 -8.97
N GLU A 153 10.37 1.73 -8.02
CA GLU A 153 10.68 1.44 -6.62
C GLU A 153 9.56 0.64 -5.95
N ALA A 154 8.31 0.99 -6.24
CA ALA A 154 7.15 0.20 -5.82
C ALA A 154 7.22 -1.24 -6.36
N HIS A 155 7.67 -1.41 -7.61
CA HIS A 155 7.86 -2.74 -8.20
C HIS A 155 9.02 -3.52 -7.56
N LEU A 156 10.14 -2.86 -7.26
CA LEU A 156 11.26 -3.47 -6.53
C LEU A 156 10.83 -3.93 -5.14
N PHE A 157 10.06 -3.11 -4.43
CA PHE A 157 9.53 -3.48 -3.12
C PHE A 157 8.56 -4.67 -3.22
N THR A 158 7.65 -4.64 -4.19
CA THR A 158 6.73 -5.76 -4.46
C THR A 158 7.49 -7.05 -4.74
N THR A 159 8.58 -6.96 -5.51
CA THR A 159 9.47 -8.09 -5.82
C THR A 159 10.14 -8.65 -4.57
N LEU A 160 10.65 -7.79 -3.68
CA LEU A 160 11.20 -8.21 -2.39
C LEU A 160 10.14 -8.91 -1.52
N CYS A 161 8.91 -8.40 -1.48
CA CYS A 161 7.85 -8.97 -0.66
C CYS A 161 7.46 -10.39 -1.07
N ARG A 162 7.79 -10.84 -2.30
CA ARG A 162 7.58 -12.25 -2.74
C ARG A 162 8.33 -13.27 -1.87
N PHE A 163 9.35 -12.84 -1.14
CA PHE A 163 10.13 -13.65 -0.20
C PHE A 163 9.58 -13.61 1.24
N GLY A 164 8.41 -12.99 1.44
CA GLY A 164 7.78 -12.72 2.74
C GLY A 164 7.11 -13.89 3.42
N TRP A 165 7.53 -14.18 4.65
CA TRP A 165 6.87 -15.12 5.55
C TRP A 165 6.16 -14.39 6.69
N ALA A 166 5.02 -14.90 7.13
CA ALA A 166 4.39 -14.47 8.37
C ALA A 166 5.04 -15.21 9.56
N ILE A 167 5.95 -14.52 10.26
CA ILE A 167 6.66 -15.00 11.46
C ILE A 167 6.35 -14.06 12.63
N GLY A 168 5.08 -14.08 13.05
CA GLY A 168 4.50 -13.06 13.93
C GLY A 168 4.24 -11.74 13.20
N THR A 169 5.24 -11.22 12.48
CA THR A 169 5.14 -10.10 11.53
C THR A 169 5.57 -10.56 10.14
N PHE A 170 5.11 -9.86 9.10
CA PHE A 170 5.53 -10.15 7.73
C PHE A 170 7.03 -9.86 7.56
N THR A 171 7.79 -10.87 7.13
CA THR A 171 9.25 -10.84 7.17
C THR A 171 9.81 -11.49 5.89
N PRO A 172 10.34 -10.70 4.93
CA PRO A 172 11.05 -11.26 3.79
C PRO A 172 12.33 -11.95 4.23
N LEU A 173 12.48 -13.22 3.88
CA LEU A 173 13.65 -14.01 4.23
C LEU A 173 14.67 -13.96 3.08
N ILE A 174 15.72 -13.16 3.27
CA ILE A 174 16.84 -13.06 2.33
C ILE A 174 18.12 -13.54 3.03
N TYR A 175 18.57 -14.75 2.73
CA TYR A 175 19.73 -15.36 3.40
C TYR A 175 21.06 -15.05 2.71
N ASN A 176 21.39 -15.77 1.63
CA ASN A 176 22.57 -15.50 0.81
C ASN A 176 22.13 -14.92 -0.53
N ILE A 177 22.43 -13.64 -0.78
CA ILE A 177 22.00 -12.91 -1.99
C ILE A 177 22.56 -13.55 -3.27
N GLU A 178 23.67 -14.29 -3.15
CA GLU A 178 24.30 -14.99 -4.29
C GLU A 178 23.56 -16.26 -4.71
N ASP A 179 22.56 -16.73 -3.95
CA ASP A 179 21.77 -17.89 -4.31
C ASP A 179 20.84 -17.58 -5.51
N ASP A 180 20.73 -18.53 -6.44
CA ASP A 180 20.03 -18.32 -7.71
C ASP A 180 18.56 -17.91 -7.54
N ILE A 181 17.88 -18.37 -6.49
CA ILE A 181 16.49 -18.02 -6.21
C ILE A 181 16.27 -16.52 -6.01
N TYR A 182 17.27 -15.81 -5.49
CA TYR A 182 17.22 -14.35 -5.32
C TYR A 182 17.64 -13.63 -6.59
N LYS A 183 18.77 -14.02 -7.20
CA LYS A 183 19.29 -13.40 -8.42
C LYS A 183 18.31 -13.48 -9.59
N GLN A 184 17.72 -14.65 -9.82
CA GLN A 184 16.74 -14.87 -10.90
C GLN A 184 15.45 -14.08 -10.69
N ASN A 185 15.18 -13.63 -9.46
CA ASN A 185 14.01 -12.83 -9.11
C ASN A 185 14.39 -11.36 -8.80
N GLY A 186 15.53 -10.87 -9.31
CA GLY A 186 15.88 -9.43 -9.28
C GLY A 186 16.36 -8.90 -7.93
N ILE A 187 16.66 -9.77 -6.97
CA ILE A 187 17.26 -9.37 -5.70
C ILE A 187 18.78 -9.35 -5.85
N SER A 188 19.37 -8.19 -5.58
CA SER A 188 20.80 -7.93 -5.65
C SER A 188 21.22 -7.00 -4.52
N PHE A 189 22.53 -6.88 -4.26
CA PHE A 189 23.05 -5.91 -3.30
C PHE A 189 22.55 -4.49 -3.60
N SER A 190 22.64 -4.05 -4.87
CA SER A 190 22.16 -2.73 -5.30
C SER A 190 20.67 -2.55 -5.08
N THR A 191 19.85 -3.58 -5.33
CA THR A 191 18.40 -3.51 -5.10
C THR A 191 18.10 -3.28 -3.61
N LEU A 192 18.77 -4.03 -2.73
CA LEU A 192 18.52 -3.94 -1.28
C LEU A 192 19.05 -2.62 -0.68
N THR A 193 20.24 -2.18 -1.08
CA THR A 193 20.77 -0.87 -0.68
C THR A 193 19.86 0.27 -1.12
N HIS A 194 19.29 0.17 -2.32
CA HIS A 194 18.35 1.18 -2.80
C HIS A 194 17.05 1.18 -1.97
N LEU A 195 16.45 0.02 -1.72
CA LEU A 195 15.25 -0.10 -0.86
C LEU A 195 15.50 0.40 0.58
N GLU A 196 16.73 0.26 1.09
CA GLU A 196 17.15 0.85 2.36
C GLU A 196 17.25 2.38 2.27
N SER A 197 17.84 2.92 1.20
CA SER A 197 18.01 4.37 1.01
C SER A 197 16.68 5.13 0.96
N ILE A 198 15.63 4.50 0.44
CA ILE A 198 14.26 5.05 0.42
C ILE A 198 13.45 4.69 1.68
N GLY A 199 14.08 4.02 2.65
CA GLY A 199 13.52 3.79 3.97
C GLY A 199 12.47 2.67 4.05
N LEU A 200 12.39 1.77 3.07
CA LEU A 200 11.45 0.64 3.11
C LEU A 200 12.00 -0.55 3.89
N ILE A 201 13.34 -0.71 3.91
CA ILE A 201 14.01 -1.79 4.64
C ILE A 201 15.20 -1.29 5.46
N THR A 202 15.68 -2.15 6.34
CA THR A 202 17.03 -2.11 6.92
C THR A 202 17.78 -3.30 6.37
N PHE A 203 19.00 -3.09 5.88
CA PHE A 203 19.81 -4.10 5.22
C PHE A 203 21.15 -4.28 5.96
N ASN A 204 21.38 -5.48 6.48
CA ASN A 204 22.62 -5.85 7.16
C ASN A 204 23.23 -7.08 6.50
N ASN A 205 24.19 -6.85 5.59
CA ASN A 205 24.86 -7.90 4.82
C ASN A 205 25.98 -8.63 5.60
N LEU A 206 26.34 -8.19 6.81
CA LEU A 206 27.45 -8.78 7.58
C LEU A 206 26.96 -9.84 8.56
N GLN A 207 26.01 -9.47 9.42
CA GLN A 207 25.52 -10.35 10.50
C GLN A 207 24.07 -10.81 10.30
N GLY A 208 23.33 -10.10 9.43
CA GLY A 208 21.90 -10.27 9.28
C GLY A 208 21.12 -10.01 10.57
N PHE A 209 19.91 -10.55 10.62
CA PHE A 209 18.95 -10.35 11.69
C PHE A 209 18.52 -11.68 12.29
N ILE A 210 18.27 -11.64 13.60
CA ILE A 210 17.82 -12.78 14.38
C ILE A 210 16.53 -12.40 15.09
N ARG A 211 15.53 -13.27 15.00
CA ARG A 211 14.32 -13.19 15.81
C ARG A 211 14.56 -13.94 17.11
N ARG A 212 14.35 -13.29 18.25
CA ARG A 212 14.52 -13.86 19.59
C ARG A 212 13.18 -14.13 20.26
N GLN A 213 13.23 -14.83 21.40
CA GLN A 213 12.07 -15.14 22.23
C GLN A 213 11.00 -15.95 21.48
N LEU A 214 11.44 -16.79 20.55
CA LEU A 214 10.56 -17.72 19.86
C LEU A 214 10.24 -18.91 20.77
N PRO A 215 9.00 -19.41 20.75
CA PRO A 215 8.69 -20.69 21.38
C PRO A 215 9.47 -21.81 20.68
N GLN A 216 9.65 -22.93 21.36
CA GLN A 216 10.37 -24.08 20.79
C GLN A 216 9.72 -24.59 19.51
N LYS A 217 8.39 -24.49 19.39
CA LYS A 217 7.62 -24.90 18.21
C LYS A 217 6.61 -23.82 17.86
N PHE A 218 6.57 -23.42 16.58
CA PHE A 218 5.65 -22.39 16.09
C PHE A 218 5.23 -22.65 14.65
N LEU A 219 4.09 -22.06 14.30
CA LEU A 219 3.54 -22.05 12.95
C LEU A 219 3.96 -20.76 12.25
N ILE A 220 4.40 -20.90 11.00
CA ILE A 220 4.65 -19.78 10.09
C ILE A 220 3.93 -20.04 8.77
N THR A 221 3.59 -18.96 8.07
CA THR A 221 2.78 -19.04 6.84
C THR A 221 3.47 -18.31 5.69
N TYR A 222 3.41 -18.91 4.51
CA TYR A 222 3.86 -18.33 3.25
C TYR A 222 2.74 -18.44 2.21
N TYR A 223 2.07 -17.34 1.90
CA TYR A 223 0.96 -17.28 0.92
C TYR A 223 -0.05 -18.44 1.08
N GLY A 224 -0.52 -18.66 2.30
CA GLY A 224 -1.47 -19.74 2.63
C GLY A 224 -0.81 -21.09 2.96
N THR A 225 0.43 -21.34 2.52
CA THR A 225 1.17 -22.55 2.88
C THR A 225 1.62 -22.47 4.32
N GLN A 226 1.25 -23.48 5.12
CA GLN A 226 1.58 -23.54 6.54
C GLN A 226 2.75 -24.49 6.80
N VAL A 227 3.71 -24.01 7.61
CA VAL A 227 4.90 -24.78 7.99
C VAL A 227 5.12 -24.69 9.50
N ILE A 228 5.30 -25.84 10.14
CA ILE A 228 5.66 -25.91 11.56
C ILE A 228 7.17 -26.01 11.66
N VAL A 229 7.76 -25.05 12.39
CA VAL A 229 9.19 -25.01 12.71
C VAL A 229 9.37 -25.39 14.18
N GLU A 230 10.33 -26.27 14.43
CA GLU A 230 10.72 -26.74 15.76
C GLU A 230 12.24 -26.49 15.95
N LEU A 231 12.57 -25.58 16.87
CA LEU A 231 13.93 -25.19 17.20
C LEU A 231 14.62 -26.26 18.07
N PRO A 232 15.97 -26.35 18.03
CA PRO A 232 16.73 -27.18 18.95
C PRO A 232 16.43 -26.87 20.42
N GLN A 233 16.68 -27.83 21.31
CA GLN A 233 16.52 -27.63 22.75
C GLN A 233 17.35 -26.44 23.23
N ASN A 234 16.77 -25.62 24.11
CA ASN A 234 17.37 -24.40 24.68
C ASN A 234 17.70 -23.29 23.66
N VAL A 235 17.27 -23.41 22.40
CA VAL A 235 17.36 -22.34 21.40
C VAL A 235 16.00 -21.65 21.30
N SER A 236 16.00 -20.33 21.50
CA SER A 236 14.80 -19.48 21.38
C SER A 236 14.99 -18.37 20.36
N GLU A 237 15.92 -18.57 19.43
CA GLU A 237 16.23 -17.61 18.38
C GLU A 237 16.40 -18.26 17.01
N MET A 238 16.13 -17.48 15.96
CA MET A 238 16.11 -17.92 14.57
C MET A 238 16.67 -16.84 13.66
N LYS A 239 17.59 -17.21 12.76
CA LYS A 239 18.05 -16.31 11.70
C LYS A 239 16.92 -16.03 10.71
N ILE A 240 16.64 -14.76 10.46
CA ILE A 240 15.58 -14.30 9.54
C ILE A 240 16.14 -13.60 8.29
N GLY A 241 17.44 -13.76 8.04
CA GLY A 241 18.13 -13.22 6.88
C GLY A 241 18.69 -11.83 7.11
N ASN A 242 19.05 -11.17 6.01
CA ASN A 242 19.84 -9.94 6.01
C ASN A 242 19.01 -8.67 5.92
N ILE A 243 17.68 -8.78 5.88
CA ILE A 243 16.80 -7.62 5.74
C ILE A 243 15.68 -7.64 6.80
N LEU A 244 15.27 -6.45 7.22
CA LEU A 244 14.04 -6.22 7.97
C LEU A 244 13.25 -5.11 7.28
N LEU A 245 11.93 -5.24 7.26
CA LEU A 245 11.10 -4.11 6.82
C LEU A 245 11.12 -3.02 7.90
N THR A 246 11.23 -1.77 7.48
CA THR A 246 10.96 -0.64 8.38
C THR A 246 9.46 -0.60 8.72
N LYS A 247 9.05 0.31 9.60
CA LYS A 247 7.63 0.55 9.86
C LYS A 247 6.85 0.83 8.56
N MET A 248 7.42 1.64 7.65
CA MET A 248 6.82 1.94 6.36
C MET A 248 6.70 0.68 5.48
N GLY A 249 7.77 -0.13 5.42
CA GLY A 249 7.73 -1.39 4.70
C GLY A 249 6.67 -2.35 5.25
N GLN A 250 6.51 -2.43 6.56
CA GLN A 250 5.46 -3.25 7.20
C GLN A 250 4.05 -2.76 6.87
N GLU A 251 3.83 -1.43 6.82
CA GLU A 251 2.54 -0.85 6.44
C GLU A 251 2.21 -1.09 4.96
N LEU A 252 3.22 -1.06 4.08
CA LEU A 252 3.05 -1.24 2.63
C LEU A 252 2.97 -2.70 2.17
N ALA A 253 3.63 -3.63 2.87
CA ALA A 253 3.70 -5.03 2.45
C ALA A 253 2.33 -5.70 2.22
N PRO A 254 1.28 -5.47 3.04
CA PRO A 254 -0.04 -6.06 2.81
C PRO A 254 -0.71 -5.61 1.50
N ILE A 255 -0.39 -4.43 0.99
CA ILE A 255 -1.06 -3.83 -0.17
C ILE A 255 -0.24 -3.88 -1.47
N CYS A 256 1.05 -4.26 -1.39
CA CYS A 256 1.94 -4.32 -2.55
C CYS A 256 1.55 -5.39 -3.59
N GLY A 257 0.70 -6.35 -3.24
CA GLY A 257 0.18 -7.34 -4.19
C GLY A 257 1.20 -8.40 -4.65
N SER A 258 2.27 -8.60 -3.87
CA SER A 258 3.28 -9.63 -4.12
C SER A 258 2.68 -11.04 -4.26
N GLN A 259 3.35 -11.91 -5.02
CA GLN A 259 2.91 -13.28 -5.33
C GLN A 259 3.99 -14.30 -4.97
N PRO A 260 3.63 -15.54 -4.61
CA PRO A 260 4.59 -16.56 -4.20
C PRO A 260 5.59 -16.91 -5.31
N ILE A 261 6.75 -17.42 -4.90
CA ILE A 261 7.80 -17.95 -5.77
C ILE A 261 7.80 -19.47 -5.68
N ILE A 262 7.70 -20.12 -6.84
CA ILE A 262 7.83 -21.57 -6.96
C ILE A 262 9.21 -22.00 -6.46
N GLY A 263 9.28 -23.01 -5.59
CA GLY A 263 10.53 -23.52 -5.03
C GLY A 263 11.06 -22.76 -3.82
N PHE A 264 10.46 -21.61 -3.45
CA PHE A 264 10.95 -20.83 -2.30
C PHE A 264 10.68 -21.51 -0.97
N VAL A 265 9.54 -22.20 -0.83
CA VAL A 265 9.24 -22.98 0.38
C VAL A 265 10.29 -24.08 0.59
N GLU A 266 10.66 -24.80 -0.47
CA GLU A 266 11.66 -25.85 -0.45
C GLU A 266 13.04 -25.30 -0.10
N TYR A 267 13.45 -24.21 -0.76
CA TYR A 267 14.71 -23.52 -0.50
C TYR A 267 14.84 -23.11 0.99
N VAL A 268 13.78 -22.49 1.53
CA VAL A 268 13.78 -22.05 2.94
C VAL A 268 13.81 -23.25 3.90
N LYS A 269 13.06 -24.33 3.61
CA LYS A 269 13.08 -25.58 4.38
C LYS A 269 14.49 -26.20 4.40
N GLU A 270 15.20 -26.20 3.28
CA GLU A 270 16.57 -26.69 3.20
C GLU A 270 17.54 -25.83 4.00
N TYR A 271 17.41 -24.50 3.93
CA TYR A 271 18.19 -23.58 4.75
C TYR A 271 18.01 -23.87 6.24
N TRP A 272 16.75 -24.00 6.71
CA TRP A 272 16.44 -24.31 8.10
C TRP A 272 16.97 -25.66 8.56
N LYS A 273 16.93 -26.69 7.72
CA LYS A 273 17.54 -27.99 8.02
C LYS A 273 19.05 -27.87 8.25
N LYS A 274 19.76 -27.05 7.46
CA LYS A 274 21.20 -26.80 7.63
C LYS A 274 21.51 -26.08 8.95
N GLU A 275 20.59 -25.25 9.45
CA GLU A 275 20.66 -24.59 10.76
C GLU A 275 20.15 -25.48 11.92
N ASN A 276 19.93 -26.78 11.67
CA ASN A 276 19.40 -27.77 12.62
C ASN A 276 17.97 -27.51 13.12
N TYR A 277 17.17 -26.74 12.40
CA TYR A 277 15.75 -26.58 12.70
C TYR A 277 14.97 -27.76 12.10
N MET A 278 14.07 -28.36 12.89
CA MET A 278 13.16 -29.39 12.39
C MET A 278 11.95 -28.73 11.73
N VAL A 279 11.62 -29.17 10.53
CA VAL A 279 10.52 -28.60 9.75
C VAL A 279 9.52 -29.69 9.39
N LYS A 280 8.27 -29.55 9.84
CA LYS A 280 7.19 -30.52 9.61
C LYS A 280 6.04 -29.87 8.85
N GLY A 281 5.54 -30.59 7.84
CA GLY A 281 4.32 -30.26 7.10
C GLY A 281 4.50 -29.44 5.83
N THR A 282 3.59 -29.70 4.90
CA THR A 282 3.08 -28.79 3.87
C THR A 282 1.59 -29.11 3.89
N VAL A 283 0.80 -28.28 4.56
CA VAL A 283 -0.67 -28.33 4.45
C VAL A 283 -1.07 -27.21 3.51
#